data_AF-A0A534Q6D0-F1
#
_entry.id   AF-A0A534Q6D0-F1
#
_cell.length_a   1.000
_cell.length_b   1.000
_cell.length_c   1.000
_cell.angle_alpha   90.00
_cell.angle_beta   90.00
_cell.angle_gamma   90.00
#
_symmetry.space_group_name_H-M   'P 1'
#
loop_
_entity.id
_entity.type
_entity.pdbx_description
1 polymer ?
#
loop_
_entity_poly.entity_id
_entity_poly.type
_entity_poly.pdbx_seq_one_letter_code
_entity_poly.pdbx_strand_id
1 'polypeptide(L)'
;MRMVGRMALGLVLLAGAVQAEDIYRSTDGAGRPVFSNGPPGGGDARRNVAPAAPPDEEAGTFSTSASLRRQALERDFRTAQRRLRDLDGRLAALGRARTRNAGGNEATGGVRTAAADVRSEEEKSLATEREQVAQHVVEVRGAYARLRQEVTARFGGTPSWWIELR
;
A
#
# COMPACT_ATOMS: atom_id res chain seq x y z
N MET A 1 -12.47 -47.47 22.77
CA MET A 1 -12.11 -46.97 21.42
C MET A 1 -11.05 -45.89 21.62
N ARG A 2 -9.74 -46.18 21.44
CA ARG A 2 -8.89 -45.88 20.25
C ARG A 2 -9.15 -44.44 19.74
N MET A 3 -8.24 -43.45 19.72
CA MET A 3 -6.76 -43.32 19.69
C MET A 3 -6.37 -42.04 20.50
N VAL A 4 -5.38 -41.98 21.40
CA VAL A 4 -3.91 -41.81 21.20
C VAL A 4 -3.56 -40.77 20.11
N GLY A 5 -2.82 -39.68 20.34
CA GLY A 5 -2.13 -39.20 21.53
C GLY A 5 -1.21 -37.98 21.22
N ARG A 6 -0.68 -37.40 22.31
CA ARG A 6 0.65 -36.75 22.52
C ARG A 6 1.09 -35.65 21.52
N MET A 7 1.14 -34.38 21.93
CA MET A 7 2.26 -33.68 22.62
C MET A 7 3.61 -33.72 21.88
N ALA A 8 4.12 -32.55 21.47
CA ALA A 8 5.47 -32.04 21.80
C ALA A 8 5.79 -30.70 21.11
N LEU A 9 6.33 -29.77 21.91
CA LEU A 9 7.09 -28.59 21.48
C LEU A 9 8.37 -28.99 20.72
N GLY A 10 8.86 -28.11 19.84
CA GLY A 10 10.24 -28.16 19.35
C GLY A 10 10.62 -26.95 18.49
N LEU A 11 11.63 -26.20 18.94
CA LEU A 11 12.17 -24.98 18.35
C LEU A 11 13.17 -25.28 17.21
N VAL A 12 13.15 -24.46 16.14
CA VAL A 12 14.29 -23.87 15.38
C VAL A 12 15.31 -24.78 14.67
N LEU A 13 15.45 -24.65 13.33
CA LEU A 13 16.63 -24.09 12.61
C LEU A 13 16.52 -24.14 11.06
N LEU A 14 17.12 -23.11 10.45
CA LEU A 14 17.47 -22.80 9.05
C LEU A 14 17.41 -23.91 7.97
N ALA A 15 16.92 -23.56 6.77
CA ALA A 15 17.77 -23.31 5.57
C ALA A 15 16.98 -23.45 4.25
N GLY A 16 17.33 -22.65 3.24
CA GLY A 16 17.21 -23.07 1.83
C GLY A 16 16.21 -22.32 0.97
N ALA A 17 16.67 -21.24 0.36
CA ALA A 17 16.15 -20.76 -0.91
C ALA A 17 16.18 -21.88 -1.96
N VAL A 18 15.16 -21.96 -2.83
CA VAL A 18 15.38 -22.44 -4.20
C VAL A 18 14.57 -21.54 -5.12
N GLN A 19 15.26 -20.58 -5.70
CA GLN A 19 14.82 -20.00 -6.95
C GLN A 19 14.96 -21.10 -8.01
N ALA A 20 13.96 -21.25 -8.87
CA ALA A 20 14.08 -22.13 -10.02
C ALA A 20 15.12 -21.51 -10.97
N GLU A 21 16.38 -21.89 -10.82
CA GLU A 21 17.44 -21.64 -11.81
C GLU A 21 17.33 -22.73 -12.88
N ASP A 22 17.23 -22.34 -14.15
CA ASP A 22 17.29 -23.26 -15.28
C ASP A 22 18.69 -23.92 -15.32
N ILE A 23 18.76 -25.20 -14.97
CA ILE A 23 20.02 -25.97 -15.01
C ILE A 23 20.26 -26.42 -16.45
N TYR A 24 21.28 -25.85 -17.09
CA TYR A 24 21.69 -26.26 -18.42
C TYR A 24 22.50 -27.55 -18.35
N ARG A 25 22.13 -28.52 -19.18
CA ARG A 25 22.80 -29.81 -19.29
C ARG A 25 23.66 -29.83 -20.55
N SER A 26 24.96 -30.00 -20.38
CA SER A 26 25.92 -30.19 -21.48
C SER A 26 26.75 -31.45 -21.28
N THR A 27 27.41 -31.92 -22.33
CA THR A 27 28.30 -33.09 -22.28
C THR A 27 29.74 -32.62 -22.44
N ASP A 28 30.65 -33.07 -21.58
CA ASP A 28 32.07 -32.74 -21.71
C ASP A 28 32.74 -33.50 -22.87
N GLY A 29 33.99 -33.15 -23.18
CA GLY A 29 34.78 -33.79 -24.25
C GLY A 29 35.10 -35.28 -24.01
N ALA A 30 34.80 -35.81 -22.82
CA ALA A 30 34.93 -37.22 -22.47
C ALA A 30 33.56 -37.94 -22.43
N GLY A 31 32.47 -37.28 -22.85
CA GLY A 31 31.13 -37.86 -22.92
C GLY A 31 30.38 -37.90 -21.59
N ARG A 32 30.88 -37.24 -20.53
CA ARG A 32 30.23 -37.21 -19.21
C ARG A 32 29.24 -36.04 -19.12
N PRO A 33 28.07 -36.24 -18.49
CA PRO A 33 27.11 -35.17 -18.30
C PRO A 33 27.61 -34.16 -17.26
N VAL A 34 27.56 -32.88 -17.61
CA VAL A 34 27.91 -31.74 -16.74
C VAL A 34 26.71 -30.81 -16.63
N PHE A 35 26.45 -30.32 -15.43
CA PHE A 35 25.34 -29.43 -15.11
C PHE A 35 25.89 -28.06 -14.73
N SER A 36 25.34 -27.00 -15.31
CA SER A 36 25.78 -25.62 -15.06
C SER A 36 24.57 -24.69 -15.02
N ASN A 37 24.59 -23.72 -14.10
CA ASN A 37 23.52 -22.73 -13.93
C ASN A 37 23.69 -21.53 -14.89
N GLY A 38 24.56 -21.65 -15.91
CA GLY A 38 24.76 -20.64 -16.95
C GLY A 38 24.64 -21.23 -18.37
N PRO A 39 24.21 -20.43 -19.36
CA PRO A 39 24.08 -20.88 -20.74
C PRO A 39 25.45 -21.29 -21.32
N PRO A 40 25.50 -22.29 -22.23
CA PRO A 40 26.76 -22.83 -22.73
C PRO A 40 27.49 -21.79 -23.59
N GLY A 41 28.58 -21.24 -23.04
CA GLY A 41 29.48 -20.31 -23.73
C GLY A 41 30.36 -21.05 -24.75
N GLY A 42 29.98 -20.97 -26.02
CA GLY A 42 30.87 -21.31 -27.13
C GLY A 42 31.63 -20.08 -27.61
N GLY A 43 32.96 -20.15 -27.58
CA GLY A 43 33.84 -19.47 -28.53
C GLY A 43 34.17 -18.00 -28.29
N ASP A 44 35.29 -17.79 -27.60
CA ASP A 44 36.39 -16.88 -27.94
C ASP A 44 36.20 -15.34 -28.05
N ALA A 45 37.28 -14.67 -27.62
CA ALA A 45 37.66 -13.27 -27.83
C ALA A 45 36.86 -12.14 -27.14
N ARG A 46 37.49 -11.60 -26.10
CA ARG A 46 37.40 -10.20 -25.60
C ARG A 46 36.06 -9.78 -24.99
N ARG A 47 35.92 -10.03 -23.67
CA ARG A 47 35.33 -9.03 -22.78
C ARG A 47 35.73 -9.33 -21.34
N ASN A 48 36.76 -8.62 -20.88
CA ASN A 48 36.90 -8.27 -19.47
C ASN A 48 35.70 -7.37 -19.11
N VAL A 49 34.50 -7.94 -19.02
CA VAL A 49 33.40 -7.33 -18.28
C VAL A 49 33.70 -7.71 -16.85
N ALA A 50 34.27 -6.77 -16.10
CA ALA A 50 34.33 -6.88 -14.65
C ALA A 50 32.92 -7.34 -14.18
N PRO A 51 32.83 -8.34 -13.28
CA PRO A 51 31.55 -8.72 -12.73
C PRO A 51 30.85 -7.44 -12.26
N ALA A 52 29.62 -7.20 -12.74
CA ALA A 52 28.84 -6.07 -12.32
C ALA A 52 28.89 -6.04 -10.78
N ALA A 53 29.30 -4.90 -10.22
CA ALA A 53 29.34 -4.74 -8.78
C ALA A 53 27.99 -5.23 -8.23
N PRO A 54 27.98 -6.08 -7.18
CA PRO A 54 26.74 -6.55 -6.61
C PRO A 54 25.88 -5.32 -6.31
N PRO A 55 24.56 -5.36 -6.61
CA PRO A 55 23.69 -4.25 -6.26
C PRO A 55 23.90 -3.93 -4.78
N ASP A 56 24.06 -2.65 -4.46
CA ASP A 56 24.16 -2.21 -3.08
C ASP A 56 22.91 -2.70 -2.33
N GLU A 57 23.08 -3.77 -1.54
CA GLU A 57 21.99 -4.47 -0.86
C GLU A 57 21.21 -3.51 0.06
N GLU A 58 21.89 -2.48 0.57
CA GLU A 58 21.31 -1.44 1.40
C GLU A 58 20.36 -0.53 0.59
N ALA A 59 20.75 -0.17 -0.64
CA ALA A 59 19.90 0.59 -1.56
C ALA A 59 18.68 -0.24 -2.02
N GLY A 60 18.87 -1.53 -2.28
CA GLY A 60 17.78 -2.47 -2.61
C GLY A 60 16.76 -2.60 -1.47
N THR A 61 17.24 -2.77 -0.25
CA THR A 61 16.39 -2.88 0.96
C THR A 61 15.63 -1.58 1.24
N PHE A 62 16.28 -0.43 1.09
CA PHE A 62 15.62 0.87 1.25
C PHE A 62 14.52 1.10 0.20
N SER A 63 14.79 0.83 -1.08
CA SER A 63 13.80 1.02 -2.15
C SER A 63 12.54 0.17 -1.96
N THR A 64 12.72 -1.08 -1.50
CA THR A 64 11.61 -2.00 -1.18
C THR A 64 10.79 -1.48 -0.01
N SER A 65 11.43 -1.11 1.09
CA SER A 65 10.74 -0.59 2.27
C SER A 65 10.02 0.74 1.99
N ALA A 66 10.63 1.65 1.22
CA ALA A 66 10.01 2.89 0.79
C ALA A 66 8.79 2.65 -0.11
N SER A 67 8.87 1.68 -1.03
CA SER A 67 7.76 1.30 -1.90
C SER A 67 6.57 0.74 -1.11
N LEU A 68 6.83 -0.10 -0.09
CA LEU A 68 5.79 -0.62 0.80
C LEU A 68 5.13 0.49 1.62
N ARG A 69 5.94 1.39 2.22
CA ARG A 69 5.41 2.56 2.95
C ARG A 69 4.54 3.44 2.06
N ARG A 70 4.97 3.68 0.81
CA ARG A 70 4.20 4.44 -0.18
C ARG A 70 2.86 3.76 -0.51
N GLN A 71 2.85 2.45 -0.72
CA GLN A 71 1.63 1.68 -1.01
C GLN A 71 0.65 1.70 0.17
N ALA A 72 1.14 1.61 1.40
CA ALA A 72 0.31 1.74 2.60
C ALA A 72 -0.36 3.11 2.65
N LEU A 73 0.41 4.20 2.48
CA LEU A 73 -0.12 5.56 2.46
C LEU A 73 -1.16 5.79 1.35
N GLU A 74 -0.93 5.23 0.15
CA GLU A 74 -1.90 5.30 -0.96
C GLU A 74 -3.21 4.56 -0.62
N ARG A 75 -3.11 3.37 -0.01
CA ARG A 75 -4.29 2.60 0.43
C ARG A 75 -5.07 3.34 1.50
N ASP A 76 -4.38 3.91 2.47
CA ASP A 76 -4.97 4.67 3.57
C ASP A 76 -5.66 5.93 3.04
N PHE A 77 -4.98 6.66 2.15
CA PHE A 77 -5.53 7.83 1.47
C PHE A 77 -6.84 7.52 0.72
N ARG A 78 -6.85 6.47 -0.11
CA ARG A 78 -8.06 6.05 -0.83
C ARG A 78 -9.18 5.63 0.11
N THR A 79 -8.84 5.01 1.24
CA THR A 79 -9.82 4.58 2.25
C THR A 79 -10.44 5.79 2.96
N ALA A 80 -9.61 6.73 3.39
CA ALA A 80 -10.05 7.99 4.01
C ALA A 80 -10.91 8.82 3.04
N GLN A 81 -10.51 8.93 1.76
CA GLN A 81 -11.33 9.61 0.74
C GLN A 81 -12.70 8.97 0.54
N ARG A 82 -12.78 7.64 0.47
CA ARG A 82 -14.07 6.94 0.37
C ARG A 82 -14.95 7.21 1.59
N ARG A 83 -14.35 7.18 2.80
CA ARG A 83 -15.07 7.49 4.04
C ARG A 83 -15.58 8.93 4.05
N LEU A 84 -14.78 9.89 3.59
CA LEU A 84 -15.18 11.29 3.49
C LEU A 84 -16.40 11.47 2.57
N ARG A 85 -16.39 10.84 1.38
CA ARG A 85 -17.53 10.87 0.45
C ARG A 85 -18.80 10.23 1.03
N ASP A 86 -18.65 9.13 1.77
CA ASP A 86 -19.78 8.50 2.48
C ASP A 86 -20.37 9.42 3.55
N LEU A 87 -19.52 10.05 4.38
CA LEU A 87 -19.96 11.01 5.39
C LEU A 87 -20.64 12.24 4.77
N ASP A 88 -20.06 12.81 3.70
CA ASP A 88 -20.66 13.91 2.96
C ASP A 88 -22.04 13.52 2.39
N GLY A 89 -22.17 12.30 1.86
CA GLY A 89 -23.42 11.76 1.35
C GLY A 89 -24.50 11.63 2.44
N ARG A 90 -24.13 11.11 3.62
CA ARG A 90 -25.02 10.97 4.77
C ARG A 90 -25.47 12.33 5.31
N LEU A 91 -24.54 13.25 5.52
CA LEU A 91 -24.83 14.62 5.98
C LEU A 91 -25.75 15.35 5.00
N ALA A 92 -25.53 15.20 3.69
CA ALA A 92 -26.41 15.79 2.68
C ALA A 92 -27.82 15.15 2.69
N ALA A 93 -27.92 13.84 2.93
CA ALA A 93 -29.20 13.15 3.05
C ALA A 93 -29.99 13.62 4.28
N LEU A 94 -29.34 13.74 5.44
CA LEU A 94 -29.93 14.26 6.67
C LEU A 94 -30.37 15.72 6.50
N GLY A 95 -29.53 16.57 5.89
CA GLY A 95 -29.89 17.96 5.59
C GLY A 95 -31.13 18.09 4.68
N ARG A 96 -31.27 17.21 3.68
CA ARG A 96 -32.47 17.13 2.84
C ARG A 96 -33.69 16.68 3.63
N ALA A 97 -33.56 15.65 4.48
CA ALA A 97 -34.65 15.17 5.33
C ALA A 97 -35.13 16.25 6.30
N ARG A 98 -34.20 16.94 6.97
CA ARG A 98 -34.47 18.07 7.85
C ARG A 98 -35.24 19.19 7.14
N THR A 99 -34.80 19.57 5.94
CA THR A 99 -35.50 20.61 5.14
C THR A 99 -36.91 20.18 4.74
N ARG A 100 -37.11 18.90 4.39
CA ARG A 100 -38.46 18.37 4.10
C ARG A 100 -39.37 18.41 5.33
N ASN A 101 -38.87 17.96 6.48
CA ASN A 101 -39.64 17.94 7.72
C ASN A 101 -39.99 19.35 8.22
N ALA A 102 -39.06 20.30 8.08
CA ALA A 102 -39.32 21.70 8.42
C ALA A 102 -40.41 22.34 7.55
N GLY A 103 -40.51 21.97 6.26
CA GLY A 103 -41.56 22.45 5.37
C GLY A 103 -42.90 21.71 5.46
N GLY A 104 -42.96 20.58 6.17
CA GLY A 104 -44.18 19.79 6.37
C GLY A 104 -44.87 20.04 7.71
N ASN A 105 -44.34 20.94 8.55
CA ASN A 105 -44.87 21.22 9.88
C ASN A 105 -45.90 22.38 9.81
N GLU A 106 -47.07 22.22 10.42
CA GLU A 106 -48.12 23.26 10.44
C GLU A 106 -47.64 24.54 11.16
N ALA A 107 -46.72 24.39 12.12
CA ALA A 107 -46.13 25.51 12.87
C ALA A 107 -45.27 26.46 12.01
N THR A 108 -44.79 26.02 10.83
CA THR A 108 -44.04 26.86 9.88
C THR A 108 -44.92 27.33 8.71
N GLY A 109 -46.22 27.05 8.72
CA GLY A 109 -47.15 27.45 7.66
C GLY A 109 -46.88 26.80 6.30
N GLY A 110 -46.20 25.65 6.26
CA GLY A 110 -45.83 24.97 5.01
C GLY A 110 -44.65 25.60 4.26
N VAL A 111 -44.00 26.62 4.82
CA VAL A 111 -42.83 27.26 4.20
C VAL A 111 -41.59 26.40 4.48
N ARG A 112 -40.92 25.94 3.41
CA ARG A 112 -39.62 25.26 3.51
C ARG A 112 -38.55 26.26 3.95
N THR A 113 -38.42 26.52 5.25
CA THR A 113 -37.31 27.29 5.79
C THR A 113 -36.08 26.39 5.95
N ALA A 114 -34.91 26.89 5.56
CA ALA A 114 -33.65 26.19 5.81
C ALA A 114 -33.40 26.12 7.32
N ALA A 115 -33.74 25.00 7.96
CA ALA A 115 -33.58 24.81 9.42
C ALA A 115 -32.12 24.53 9.81
N ALA A 116 -31.15 25.27 9.23
CA ALA A 116 -29.71 24.99 9.32
C ALA A 116 -29.19 24.95 10.76
N ASP A 117 -29.88 25.65 11.66
CA ASP A 117 -29.56 25.78 13.08
C ASP A 117 -30.11 24.63 13.94
N VAL A 118 -30.98 23.77 13.39
CA VAL A 118 -31.59 22.64 14.12
C VAL A 118 -31.01 21.32 13.64
N ARG A 119 -29.72 21.09 13.92
CA ARG A 119 -29.06 19.81 13.60
C ARG A 119 -29.30 18.78 14.70
N SER A 120 -29.58 17.54 14.32
CA SER A 120 -29.65 16.44 15.28
C SER A 120 -28.28 16.15 15.90
N GLU A 121 -28.25 15.47 17.06
CA GLU A 121 -26.98 15.03 17.66
C GLU A 121 -26.21 14.05 16.75
N GLU A 122 -26.93 13.27 15.94
CA GLU A 122 -26.32 12.42 14.91
C GLU A 122 -25.65 13.25 13.80
N GLU A 123 -26.31 14.32 13.30
CA GLU A 123 -25.69 15.21 12.31
C GLU A 123 -24.44 15.89 12.87
N LYS A 124 -24.46 16.28 14.15
CA LYS A 124 -23.29 16.87 14.82
C LYS A 124 -22.16 15.86 14.99
N SER A 125 -22.44 14.63 15.40
CA SER A 125 -21.41 13.59 15.56
C SER A 125 -20.78 13.21 14.22
N LEU A 126 -21.59 13.05 13.16
CA LEU A 126 -21.10 12.79 11.81
C LEU A 126 -20.28 13.95 11.24
N ALA A 127 -20.65 15.20 11.54
CA ALA A 127 -19.86 16.36 11.14
C ALA A 127 -18.48 16.39 11.83
N THR A 128 -18.42 16.02 13.11
CA THR A 128 -17.15 15.88 13.84
C THR A 128 -16.30 14.75 13.25
N GLU A 129 -16.90 13.58 12.96
CA GLU A 129 -16.18 12.47 12.32
C GLU A 129 -15.64 12.89 10.94
N ARG A 130 -16.44 13.61 10.15
CA ARG A 130 -16.04 14.13 8.85
C ARG A 130 -14.82 15.03 8.95
N GLU A 131 -14.78 15.90 9.95
CA GLU A 131 -13.62 16.78 10.19
C GLU A 131 -12.37 15.98 10.57
N GLN A 132 -12.50 14.98 11.44
CA GLN A 132 -11.40 14.10 11.82
C GLN A 132 -10.85 13.34 10.60
N VAL A 133 -11.73 12.81 9.74
CA VAL A 133 -11.32 12.12 8.51
C VAL A 133 -10.67 13.08 7.53
N ALA A 134 -11.18 14.32 7.39
CA ALA A 134 -10.58 15.33 6.54
C ALA A 134 -9.17 15.71 7.02
N GLN A 135 -8.98 15.87 8.33
CA GLN A 135 -7.68 16.10 8.93
C GLN A 135 -6.73 14.93 8.68
N HIS A 136 -7.20 13.69 8.83
CA HIS A 136 -6.40 12.50 8.53
C HIS A 136 -5.95 12.44 7.06
N VAL A 137 -6.80 12.86 6.11
CA VAL A 137 -6.41 12.96 4.68
C VAL A 137 -5.23 13.93 4.50
N VAL A 138 -5.23 15.06 5.21
CA VAL A 138 -4.12 16.03 5.19
C VAL A 138 -2.85 15.42 5.81
N GLU A 139 -2.98 14.69 6.90
CA GLU A 139 -1.86 14.00 7.55
C GLU A 139 -1.22 12.95 6.64
N VAL A 140 -2.01 12.13 5.96
CA VAL A 140 -1.51 11.11 5.02
C VAL A 140 -0.78 11.77 3.85
N ARG A 141 -1.30 12.88 3.31
CA ARG A 141 -0.60 13.67 2.27
C ARG A 141 0.72 14.23 2.79
N GLY A 142 0.74 14.74 4.02
CA GLY A 142 1.97 15.20 4.67
C GLY A 142 3.00 14.08 4.84
N ALA A 143 2.58 12.91 5.31
CA ALA A 143 3.43 11.74 5.46
C ALA A 143 4.00 11.26 4.11
N TYR A 144 3.17 11.27 3.06
CA TYR A 144 3.60 10.96 1.70
C TYR A 144 4.66 11.93 1.19
N ALA A 145 4.47 13.24 1.40
CA ALA A 145 5.44 14.26 1.01
C ALA A 145 6.78 14.11 1.77
N ARG A 146 6.74 13.77 3.06
CA ARG A 146 7.97 13.47 3.84
C ARG A 146 8.68 12.24 3.31
N LEU A 147 7.95 11.16 3.01
CA LEU A 147 8.53 9.96 2.40
C LEU A 147 9.19 10.29 1.05
N ARG A 148 8.57 11.15 0.24
CA ARG A 148 9.17 11.62 -1.03
C ARG A 148 10.48 12.36 -0.79
N GLN A 149 10.53 13.23 0.22
CA GLN A 149 11.75 13.97 0.59
C GLN A 149 12.84 13.01 1.06
N GLU A 150 12.52 12.03 1.91
CA GLU A 150 13.46 10.98 2.36
C GLU A 150 14.06 10.23 1.17
N VAL A 151 13.22 9.77 0.24
CA VAL A 151 13.66 9.04 -0.95
C VAL A 151 14.50 9.93 -1.85
N THR A 152 14.07 11.18 -2.08
CA THR A 152 14.80 12.12 -2.94
C THR A 152 16.18 12.47 -2.36
N ALA A 153 16.26 12.66 -1.04
CA ALA A 153 17.52 12.94 -0.35
C ALA A 153 18.50 11.76 -0.45
N ARG A 154 18.00 10.52 -0.39
CA ARG A 154 18.86 9.32 -0.48
C ARG A 154 19.34 9.01 -1.89
N PHE A 155 18.53 9.28 -2.91
CA PHE A 155 18.87 8.96 -4.31
C PHE A 155 19.35 10.17 -5.14
N GLY A 156 19.43 11.36 -4.55
CA GLY A 156 19.80 12.60 -5.26
C GLY A 156 18.75 13.09 -6.26
N GLY A 157 17.55 12.52 -6.23
CA GLY A 157 16.47 12.77 -7.18
C GLY A 157 15.28 11.84 -6.93
N THR A 158 14.15 12.11 -7.60
CA THR A 158 12.98 11.22 -7.55
C THR A 158 13.26 9.98 -8.42
N PRO A 159 13.29 8.76 -7.84
CA PRO A 159 13.59 7.54 -8.60
C PRO A 159 12.51 7.21 -9.63
N SER A 160 12.87 6.46 -10.68
CA SER A 160 11.94 6.04 -11.75
C SER A 160 10.78 5.16 -11.27
N TRP A 161 10.97 4.42 -10.17
CA TRP A 161 9.95 3.59 -9.54
C TRP A 161 9.00 4.38 -8.61
N TRP A 162 9.28 5.66 -8.37
CA TRP A 162 8.41 6.51 -7.56
C TRP A 162 7.11 6.80 -8.29
N ILE A 163 5.98 6.69 -7.58
CA ILE A 163 4.64 6.91 -8.14
C ILE A 163 3.91 7.92 -7.27
N GLU A 164 3.54 9.05 -7.88
CA GLU A 164 2.78 10.13 -7.25
C GLU A 164 1.41 9.65 -6.71
N LEU A 165 1.02 10.20 -5.56
CA LEU A 165 -0.27 9.94 -4.91
C LEU A 165 -1.42 10.40 -5.83
N ARG A 166 -2.48 9.60 -5.99
CA ARG A 166 -3.64 9.92 -6.86
C ARG A 166 -4.94 10.03 -6.07
#